data_AF-A0A730ZJZ0-F1
#
_entry.id   AF-A0A730ZJZ0-F1
#
_cell.length_a   1.000
_cell.length_b   1.000
_cell.length_c   1.000
_cell.angle_alpha   90.00
_cell.angle_beta   90.00
_cell.angle_gamma   90.00
#
_symmetry.space_group_name_H-M   'P 1'
#
loop_
_entity.id
_entity.type
_entity.pdbx_description
1 polymer ?
#
loop_
_entity_poly.entity_id
_entity_poly.type
_entity_poly.pdbx_seq_one_letter_code
_entity_poly.pdbx_strand_id
1 'polypeptide(L)' 'GLANALLICNVIRYNANDNPTKQTAFSQYDRPQARRRYAEIADHLGLSAPGDRTAAKIEKLLAWLESIKAELGIP' A
#
# COMPACT_ATOMS: atom_id res chain seq x y z
N GLY A 1 -8.31 8.58 14.37
CA GLY A 1 -7.41 7.42 14.23
C GLY A 1 -8.15 6.20 13.72
N LEU A 2 -9.11 5.69 14.51
CA LEU A 2 -9.83 4.44 14.24
C LEU A 2 -10.38 4.30 12.80
N ALA A 3 -11.16 5.28 12.31
CA ALA A 3 -11.72 5.22 10.97
C ALA A 3 -10.67 5.06 9.86
N ASN A 4 -9.52 5.74 9.97
CA ASN A 4 -8.43 5.61 9.01
C ASN A 4 -7.79 4.22 9.09
N ALA A 5 -7.62 3.67 10.30
CA ALA A 5 -7.06 2.32 10.48
C ALA A 5 -7.97 1.24 9.85
N LEU A 6 -9.29 1.39 9.96
CA LEU A 6 -10.26 0.48 9.35
C LEU A 6 -10.19 0.50 7.81
N LEU A 7 -9.87 1.65 7.21
CA LEU A 7 -9.95 1.82 5.76
C LEU A 7 -8.60 1.68 5.04
N ILE A 8 -7.48 1.98 5.70
CA ILE A 8 -6.21 2.18 5.01
C ILE A 8 -5.77 0.95 4.21
N CYS A 9 -5.97 -0.26 4.73
CA CYS A 9 -5.61 -1.49 4.03
C CYS A 9 -6.42 -1.67 2.73
N ASN A 10 -7.72 -1.35 2.76
CA ASN A 10 -8.58 -1.40 1.58
C ASN A 10 -8.27 -0.28 0.58
N VAL A 11 -7.94 0.91 1.08
CA VAL A 11 -7.54 2.06 0.25
C VAL A 11 -6.22 1.78 -0.46
N ILE A 12 -5.25 1.15 0.21
CA ILE A 12 -3.99 0.73 -0.42
C ILE A 12 -4.28 -0.25 -1.57
N ARG A 13 -5.10 -1.28 -1.36
CA ARG A 13 -5.49 -2.22 -2.42
C ARG A 13 -6.17 -1.52 -3.60
N TYR A 14 -7.09 -0.61 -3.31
CA TYR A 14 -7.80 0.17 -4.33
C TYR A 14 -6.84 1.03 -5.18
N ASN A 15 -5.92 1.74 -4.53
CA ASN A 15 -4.96 2.61 -5.19
C ASN A 15 -3.81 1.84 -5.86
N ALA A 16 -3.48 0.63 -5.40
CA ALA A 16 -2.41 -0.22 -5.92
C ALA A 16 -2.77 -0.92 -7.25
N ASN A 17 -3.51 -0.23 -8.12
CA ASN A 17 -3.88 -0.68 -9.45
C ASN A 17 -3.01 0.05 -10.50
N ASP A 18 -2.39 -0.71 -11.41
CA ASP A 18 -1.57 -0.17 -12.49
C ASP A 18 -2.40 0.50 -13.60
N ASN A 19 -3.68 0.15 -13.74
CA ASN A 19 -4.60 0.70 -14.74
C ASN A 19 -5.89 1.20 -14.08
N PRO A 20 -5.86 2.33 -13.35
CA PRO A 20 -7.03 2.88 -12.69
C PRO A 20 -8.03 3.43 -13.71
N THR A 21 -9.34 3.33 -13.41
CA THR A 21 -10.40 3.84 -14.29
C THR A 21 -10.43 5.36 -14.39
N LYS A 22 -9.89 6.05 -13.38
CA LYS A 22 -9.74 7.51 -13.33
C LYS A 22 -8.40 7.85 -12.66
N GLN A 23 -7.68 8.81 -13.22
CA GLN A 23 -6.47 9.40 -12.62
C GLN A 23 -6.69 10.91 -12.47
N THR A 24 -6.28 11.46 -11.33
CA THR A 24 -6.34 12.91 -11.12
C THR A 24 -5.34 13.62 -12.01
N ALA A 25 -5.79 14.70 -12.67
CA ALA A 25 -4.96 15.49 -13.55
C ALA A 25 -4.10 16.48 -12.72
N PHE A 26 -2.90 16.06 -12.38
CA PHE A 26 -1.85 16.91 -11.83
C PHE A 26 -0.64 16.86 -12.77
N SER A 27 -0.06 18.00 -13.14
CA SER A 27 1.04 18.03 -14.13
C SER A 27 2.29 17.26 -13.66
N GLN A 28 2.45 17.09 -12.34
CA GLN A 28 3.54 16.32 -11.76
C GLN A 28 3.33 14.80 -11.84
N TYR A 29 2.13 14.32 -12.20
CA TYR A 29 1.77 12.91 -12.26
C TYR A 29 1.66 12.42 -13.70
N ASP A 30 2.79 11.94 -14.23
CA ASP A 30 2.89 11.37 -15.59
C ASP A 30 2.04 10.10 -15.78
N ARG A 31 2.12 9.15 -14.84
CA ARG A 31 1.40 7.86 -14.89
C ARG A 31 1.10 7.33 -13.48
N PRO A 32 0.23 6.31 -13.32
CA PRO A 32 -0.03 5.70 -12.02
C PRO A 32 1.26 5.12 -11.43
N GLN A 33 1.66 5.63 -10.26
CA GLN A 33 2.85 5.15 -9.53
C GLN A 33 2.50 4.54 -8.18
N ALA A 34 1.23 4.58 -7.75
CA ALA A 34 0.83 4.20 -6.39
C ALA A 34 1.28 2.77 -6.03
N ARG A 35 1.05 1.80 -6.91
CA ARG A 35 1.51 0.41 -6.72
C ARG A 35 3.01 0.33 -6.47
N ARG A 36 3.82 0.99 -7.30
CA ARG A 36 5.28 1.04 -7.15
C ARG A 36 5.67 1.72 -5.83
N ARG A 37 5.06 2.86 -5.50
CA ARG A 37 5.36 3.62 -4.28
C ARG A 37 5.03 2.84 -3.00
N TYR A 38 3.95 2.07 -2.98
CA TYR A 38 3.66 1.19 -1.84
C TYR A 38 4.71 0.08 -1.67
N ALA A 39 5.22 -0.48 -2.78
CA ALA A 39 6.31 -1.44 -2.71
C ALA A 39 7.63 -0.80 -2.22
N GLU A 40 7.92 0.44 -2.62
CA GLU A 40 9.08 1.20 -2.12
C GLU A 40 8.98 1.45 -0.60
N ILE A 41 7.77 1.68 -0.07
CA ILE A 41 7.54 1.77 1.38
C ILE A 41 7.86 0.44 2.06
N ALA A 42 7.41 -0.68 1.50
CA ALA A 42 7.69 -2.01 2.06
C ALA A 42 9.20 -2.32 2.06
N ASP A 43 9.93 -1.92 1.01
CA ASP A 43 11.38 -2.02 0.94
C ASP A 43 12.06 -1.16 2.00
N HIS A 44 11.62 0.08 2.17
CA HIS A 44 12.17 1.02 3.15
C HIS A 44 11.98 0.52 4.60
N LEU A 45 10.86 -0.14 4.88
CA LEU A 45 10.56 -0.74 6.18
C LEU A 45 11.23 -2.11 6.39
N GLY A 46 11.97 -2.63 5.42
CA GLY A 46 12.64 -3.93 5.52
C GLY A 46 11.67 -5.13 5.52
N LEU A 47 10.45 -4.96 4.99
CA LEU A 47 9.44 -6.02 4.94
C LEU A 47 9.67 -6.99 3.78
N SER A 48 10.35 -6.55 2.72
CA SER A 48 10.57 -7.33 1.50
C SER A 48 11.85 -8.16 1.56
N ALA A 49 11.92 -9.15 0.67
CA ALA A 49 13.12 -9.94 0.40
C ALA A 49 13.66 -9.64 -1.02
N PRO A 50 14.96 -9.86 -1.26
CA PRO A 50 15.52 -9.78 -2.61
C PRO A 50 14.74 -10.66 -3.60
N GLY A 51 14.37 -10.10 -4.75
CA GLY A 51 13.61 -10.81 -5.78
C GLY A 51 12.09 -10.76 -5.62
N ASP A 52 11.55 -10.18 -4.54
CA ASP A 52 10.11 -10.01 -4.39
C ASP A 52 9.52 -9.16 -5.52
N ARG A 53 8.43 -9.65 -6.11
CA ARG A 53 7.60 -8.86 -7.04
C ARG A 53 6.87 -7.77 -6.28
N THR A 54 6.58 -6.65 -6.96
CA THR A 54 5.84 -5.50 -6.41
C THR A 54 4.56 -5.92 -5.68
N ALA A 55 3.78 -6.86 -6.23
CA ALA A 55 2.57 -7.36 -5.57
C ALA A 55 2.85 -7.99 -4.20
N ALA A 56 3.89 -8.84 -4.09
CA ALA A 56 4.26 -9.47 -2.83
C ALA A 56 4.70 -8.44 -1.79
N LYS A 57 5.44 -7.40 -2.21
CA LYS A 57 5.84 -6.29 -1.33
C LYS A 57 4.64 -5.56 -0.73
N ILE A 58 3.59 -5.34 -1.53
CA ILE A 58 2.35 -4.70 -1.08
C ILE A 58 1.59 -5.61 -0.11
N GLU A 59 1.48 -6.91 -0.39
CA GLU A 59 0.84 -7.85 0.53
C GLU A 59 1.58 -7.91 1.88
N LYS A 60 2.92 -7.87 1.87
CA LYS A 60 3.70 -7.78 3.12
C LYS A 60 3.47 -6.48 3.88
N LEU A 61 3.34 -5.35 3.18
CA LEU A 61 2.96 -4.08 3.80
C LEU A 61 1.57 -4.14 4.44
N LEU A 62 0.60 -4.76 3.77
CA LEU A 62 -0.75 -4.94 4.29
C LEU A 62 -0.75 -5.87 5.51
N ALA A 63 -0.02 -6.99 5.46
CA ALA A 63 0.10 -7.91 6.59
C ALA A 63 0.71 -7.24 7.83
N TRP A 64 1.73 -6.39 7.64
CA TRP A 64 2.32 -5.59 8.70
C TRP A 64 1.36 -4.55 9.29
N LEU A 65 0.55 -3.89 8.46
CA LEU A 65 -0.50 -2.99 8.95
C LEU A 65 -1.58 -3.74 9.74
N GLU A 66 -1.99 -4.93 9.29
CA GLU A 66 -2.95 -5.77 10.00
C GLU A 66 -2.39 -6.25 11.35
N SER A 67 -1.11 -6.61 11.43
CA SER A 67 -0.49 -7.01 12.70
C SER A 67 -0.46 -5.86 13.70
N ILE A 68 -0.09 -4.66 13.26
CA ILE A 68 -0.10 -3.46 14.13
C ILE A 68 -1.52 -3.15 14.62
N LYS A 69 -2.53 -3.25 13.74
CA LYS A 69 -3.93 -3.06 14.14
C LYS A 69 -4.34 -4.06 15.21
N ALA A 70 -3.99 -5.34 15.04
CA ALA A 70 -4.28 -6.37 16.01
C ALA A 70 -3.59 -6.12 17.37
N GLU A 71 -2.31 -5.76 17.36
CA GLU A 71 -1.53 -5.42 18.57
C GLU A 71 -2.14 -4.23 19.33
N LEU A 72 -2.70 -3.26 18.61
CA LEU A 72 -3.34 -2.07 19.19
C LEU A 72 -4.84 -2.26 19.51
N GLY A 73 -5.40 -3.46 19.29
CA GLY A 73 -6.81 -3.74 19.53
C GLY A 73 -7.76 -2.97 18.62
N ILE A 74 -7.32 -2.64 17.40
CA ILE A 74 -8.17 -2.06 16.37
C ILE A 74 -9.04 -3.18 15.79
N PRO A 75 -10.38 -3.03 15.79
CA PRO A 75 -11.30 -4.02 15.24
C PRO A 75 -11.19 -4.19 13.72
#